data_AF-A0A916EKK4-F1
#
_entry.id   AF-A0A916EKK4-F1
#
_cell.length_a   1.000
_cell.length_b   1.000
_cell.length_c   1.000
_cell.angle_alpha   90.00
_cell.angle_beta   90.00
_cell.angle_gamma   90.00
#
_symmetry.space_group_name_H-M   'P 1'
#
loop_
_entity.id
_entity.type
_entity.pdbx_description
1 polymer ?
#
loop_
_entity_poly.entity_id
_entity_poly.type
_entity_poly.pdbx_seq_one_letter_code
_entity_poly.pdbx_strand_id
1 'polypeptide(L)'
;MLAKYEPCRPYLEKRIYPSRESWARYFISKIFTAGIESTQRVESINGVIKKLVDRGTLLKELVTAIERELDKESHYTRINDFYGSNLSVGLSSTYNTIFKELDSVLQANLLPIPLSIQRAQMNQSLLYQVNLVSINQIEDE
;
A
#
# COMPACT_ATOMS: atom_id res chain seq x y z
N MET A 1 -29.52 16.21 -9.15
CA MET A 1 -28.17 15.72 -9.50
C MET A 1 -27.77 16.08 -10.94
N LEU A 2 -28.64 15.84 -11.94
CA LEU A 2 -28.34 16.13 -13.36
C LEU A 2 -28.26 17.62 -13.73
N ALA A 3 -28.98 18.51 -13.04
CA ALA A 3 -28.91 19.96 -13.28
C ALA A 3 -27.55 20.58 -12.89
N LYS A 4 -26.72 19.88 -12.10
CA LYS A 4 -25.44 20.39 -11.58
C LYS A 4 -24.25 20.05 -12.50
N TYR A 5 -24.44 19.14 -13.45
CA TYR A 5 -23.39 18.63 -14.35
C TYR A 5 -23.87 18.66 -15.81
N GLU A 6 -24.33 19.83 -16.25
CA GLU A 6 -24.95 19.96 -17.57
C GLU A 6 -24.05 19.52 -18.74
N PRO A 7 -22.73 19.81 -18.76
CA PRO A 7 -21.85 19.33 -19.82
C PRO A 7 -21.80 17.80 -19.95
N CYS A 8 -22.06 17.08 -18.85
CA CYS A 8 -21.97 15.62 -18.80
C CYS A 8 -23.34 14.94 -18.90
N ARG A 9 -24.44 15.69 -18.97
CA ARG A 9 -25.81 15.15 -19.01
C ARG A 9 -25.99 14.11 -20.11
N PRO A 10 -25.58 14.34 -21.38
CA PRO A 10 -25.81 13.38 -22.45
C PRO A 10 -25.10 12.05 -22.21
N TYR A 11 -23.91 12.09 -21.61
CA TYR A 11 -23.15 10.89 -21.28
C TYR A 11 -23.80 10.12 -20.12
N LEU A 12 -24.19 10.83 -19.05
CA LEU A 12 -24.85 10.21 -17.90
C LEU A 12 -26.17 9.54 -18.29
N GLU A 13 -26.98 10.18 -19.12
CA GLU A 13 -28.28 9.66 -19.55
C GLU A 13 -28.18 8.58 -20.61
N LYS A 14 -27.29 8.72 -21.62
CA LYS A 14 -27.24 7.77 -22.74
C LYS A 14 -26.30 6.59 -22.54
N ARG A 15 -25.25 6.73 -21.73
CA ARG A 15 -24.25 5.67 -21.51
C ARG A 15 -24.42 4.99 -20.15
N ILE A 16 -24.52 5.79 -19.09
CA ILE A 16 -24.48 5.29 -17.70
C ILE A 16 -25.86 4.86 -17.21
N TYR A 17 -26.92 5.62 -17.49
CA TYR A 17 -28.27 5.31 -17.01
C TYR A 17 -28.88 4.00 -17.55
N PRO A 18 -28.61 3.57 -18.81
CA PRO A 18 -29.09 2.27 -19.31
C PRO A 18 -28.51 1.09 -18.54
N SER A 19 -27.27 1.18 -18.04
CA SER A 19 -26.61 0.15 -17.24
C SER A 19 -26.69 0.43 -15.73
N ARG A 20 -27.72 1.17 -15.29
CA ARG A 20 -27.85 1.61 -13.89
C ARG A 20 -27.88 0.50 -12.88
N GLU A 21 -28.45 -0.65 -13.20
CA GLU A 21 -28.46 -1.77 -12.27
C GLU A 21 -27.05 -2.33 -12.03
N SER A 22 -26.23 -2.38 -13.08
CA SER A 22 -24.85 -2.86 -13.00
C SER A 22 -23.96 -1.92 -12.18
N TRP A 23 -23.97 -0.61 -12.49
CA TRP A 23 -23.11 0.32 -11.75
C TRP A 23 -23.68 0.67 -10.38
N ALA A 24 -25.00 0.71 -10.19
CA ALA A 24 -25.58 0.94 -8.87
C ALA A 24 -25.30 -0.23 -7.93
N ARG A 25 -25.35 -1.48 -8.39
CA ARG A 25 -24.93 -2.63 -7.57
C ARG A 25 -23.47 -2.54 -7.15
N TYR A 26 -22.57 -2.23 -8.09
CA TYR A 26 -21.15 -2.05 -7.77
C TYR A 26 -20.91 -0.85 -6.84
N PHE A 27 -21.57 0.28 -7.10
CA PHE A 27 -21.45 1.49 -6.30
C PHE A 27 -22.03 1.30 -4.89
N ILE A 28 -23.21 0.68 -4.77
CA ILE A 28 -23.78 0.30 -3.47
C ILE A 28 -22.86 -0.71 -2.79
N SER A 29 -22.38 -1.75 -3.47
CA SER A 29 -21.39 -2.67 -2.90
C SER A 29 -20.07 -1.99 -2.48
N LYS A 30 -19.71 -0.83 -3.02
CA LYS A 30 -18.54 -0.05 -2.61
C LYS A 30 -18.84 0.92 -1.46
N ILE A 31 -20.02 1.55 -1.48
CA ILE A 31 -20.44 2.60 -0.55
C ILE A 31 -21.15 2.04 0.69
N PHE A 32 -22.04 1.05 0.51
CA PHE A 32 -22.73 0.35 1.58
C PHE A 32 -21.78 -0.51 2.41
N THR A 33 -20.80 -1.12 1.74
CA THR A 33 -19.70 -1.83 2.39
C THR A 33 -18.65 -0.87 2.92
N ALA A 34 -19.03 0.35 3.36
CA ALA A 34 -18.16 1.42 3.88
C ALA A 34 -17.11 0.92 4.88
N GLY A 35 -16.03 0.31 4.39
CA GLY A 35 -15.05 -0.40 5.19
C GLY A 35 -15.53 -1.70 5.87
N ILE A 36 -16.66 -2.33 5.48
CA ILE A 36 -17.02 -3.69 5.95
C ILE A 36 -16.40 -4.75 5.02
N GLU A 37 -15.17 -4.50 4.58
CA GLU A 37 -14.29 -5.60 4.23
C GLU A 37 -13.64 -6.02 5.54
N SER A 38 -13.64 -7.32 5.84
CA SER A 38 -12.89 -7.84 6.98
C SER A 38 -11.51 -7.20 6.94
N THR A 39 -11.10 -6.51 8.01
CA THR A 39 -9.76 -5.93 8.03
C THR A 39 -8.76 -7.05 7.76
N GLN A 40 -7.68 -6.74 7.04
CA GLN A 40 -6.62 -7.70 6.73
C GLN A 40 -6.16 -8.45 8.00
N ARG A 41 -6.23 -7.78 9.15
CA ARG A 41 -6.10 -8.32 10.51
C ARG A 41 -7.00 -9.52 10.81
N VAL A 42 -8.31 -9.34 10.66
CA VAL A 42 -9.30 -10.38 10.99
C VAL A 42 -9.15 -11.55 10.04
N GLU A 43 -8.82 -11.31 8.77
CA GLU A 43 -8.53 -12.40 7.81
C GLU A 43 -7.27 -13.18 8.19
N SER A 44 -6.19 -12.49 8.58
CA SER A 44 -4.94 -13.13 8.98
C SER A 44 -5.12 -14.00 10.24
N ILE A 45 -5.75 -13.44 11.28
CA ILE A 45 -6.04 -14.18 12.53
C ILE A 45 -6.97 -15.36 12.27
N ASN A 46 -8.03 -15.17 11.47
CA ASN A 46 -8.91 -16.28 11.09
C ASN A 46 -8.18 -17.37 10.30
N GLY A 47 -7.17 -16.99 9.50
CA GLY A 47 -6.27 -17.93 8.84
C GLY A 47 -5.45 -18.76 9.82
N VAL A 48 -4.89 -18.15 10.86
CA VAL A 48 -4.14 -18.83 11.93
C VAL A 48 -5.06 -19.79 12.69
N ILE A 49 -6.24 -19.33 13.10
CA ILE A 49 -7.24 -20.13 13.82
C ILE A 49 -7.65 -21.35 12.99
N LYS A 50 -7.97 -21.17 11.70
CA LYS A 50 -8.36 -22.29 10.82
C LYS A 50 -7.25 -23.33 10.64
N LYS A 51 -5.97 -22.91 10.67
CA LYS A 51 -4.83 -23.81 10.51
C LYS A 51 -4.49 -24.59 11.77
N LEU A 52 -4.66 -23.97 12.94
CA LEU A 52 -4.16 -24.49 14.20
C LEU A 52 -5.25 -25.01 15.13
N VAL A 53 -6.53 -24.70 14.91
CA VAL A 53 -7.60 -25.30 15.71
C VAL A 53 -7.97 -26.65 15.12
N ASP A 54 -7.22 -27.67 15.52
CA ASP A 54 -7.56 -29.07 15.33
C ASP A 54 -7.80 -29.78 16.68
N ARG A 55 -8.04 -31.10 16.66
CA ARG A 55 -8.31 -31.87 17.89
C ARG A 55 -7.09 -32.07 18.79
N GLY A 56 -5.87 -31.77 18.31
CA GLY A 56 -4.60 -32.08 19.00
C GLY A 56 -3.77 -30.86 19.41
N THR A 57 -4.08 -29.69 18.89
CA THR A 57 -3.30 -28.47 19.15
C THR A 57 -3.56 -27.96 20.55
N LEU A 58 -2.48 -27.68 21.29
CA LEU A 58 -2.58 -27.15 22.64
C LEU A 58 -3.03 -25.69 22.59
N LEU A 59 -3.89 -25.28 23.53
CA LEU A 59 -4.35 -23.89 23.63
C LEU A 59 -3.17 -22.90 23.71
N LYS A 60 -2.08 -23.28 24.40
CA LYS A 60 -0.85 -22.50 24.47
C LYS A 60 -0.24 -22.23 23.09
N GLU A 61 -0.21 -23.23 22.21
CA GLU A 61 0.37 -23.12 20.87
C GLU A 61 -0.47 -22.18 20.00
N LEU A 62 -1.79 -22.28 20.10
CA LEU A 62 -2.71 -21.37 19.42
C LEU A 62 -2.51 -19.92 19.87
N VAL A 63 -2.42 -19.68 21.18
CA VAL A 63 -2.19 -18.32 21.74
C VAL A 63 -0.86 -17.76 21.24
N THR A 64 0.23 -18.52 21.32
CA THR A 64 1.54 -18.07 20.82
C THR A 64 1.53 -17.77 19.31
N ALA A 65 0.77 -18.52 18.51
CA ALA A 65 0.66 -18.24 17.08
C ALA A 65 -0.14 -16.97 16.78
N ILE A 66 -1.21 -16.71 17.54
CA ILE A 66 -1.99 -15.47 17.43
C ILE A 66 -1.14 -14.26 17.85
N GLU A 67 -0.41 -14.35 18.96
CA GLU A 67 0.51 -13.30 19.42
C GLU A 67 1.54 -12.95 18.34
N ARG A 68 2.18 -13.95 17.72
CA ARG A 68 3.13 -13.73 16.63
C ARG A 68 2.53 -13.02 15.42
N GLU A 69 1.29 -13.34 15.05
CA GLU A 69 0.64 -12.68 13.91
C GLU A 69 0.28 -11.22 14.24
N LEU A 70 -0.14 -10.95 15.48
CA LEU A 70 -0.37 -9.60 15.99
C LEU A 70 0.92 -8.77 16.03
N ASP A 71 2.03 -9.36 16.49
CA ASP A 71 3.33 -8.71 16.51
C ASP A 71 3.76 -8.32 15.09
N LYS A 72 3.65 -9.25 14.14
CA LYS A 72 3.96 -9.00 12.73
C LYS A 72 3.13 -7.86 12.14
N GLU A 73 1.83 -7.81 12.44
CA GLU A 73 0.97 -6.71 12.01
C GLU A 73 1.37 -5.37 12.64
N SER A 74 1.72 -5.37 13.93
CA SER A 74 2.20 -4.18 14.63
C SER A 74 3.51 -3.66 14.03
N HIS A 75 4.42 -4.54 13.67
CA HIS A 75 5.67 -4.20 12.98
C HIS A 75 5.40 -3.59 11.61
N TYR A 76 4.51 -4.19 10.83
CA TYR A 76 4.14 -3.66 9.52
C TYR A 76 3.50 -2.27 9.63
N THR A 77 2.59 -2.09 10.58
CA THR A 77 1.95 -0.79 10.86
C THR A 77 2.99 0.26 11.21
N ARG A 78 3.93 -0.06 12.11
CA ARG A 78 5.01 0.85 12.51
C ARG A 78 5.90 1.26 11.35
N ILE A 79 6.24 0.33 10.46
CA ILE A 79 7.01 0.60 9.25
C ILE A 79 6.22 1.51 8.31
N ASN A 80 4.93 1.22 8.10
CA ASN A 80 4.08 2.03 7.25
C ASN A 80 3.89 3.45 7.80
N ASP A 81 3.70 3.60 9.12
CA ASP A 81 3.61 4.88 9.80
C ASP A 81 4.92 5.67 9.70
N PHE A 82 6.07 4.99 9.82
CA PHE A 82 7.38 5.60 9.56
C PHE A 82 7.44 6.13 8.13
N TYR A 83 7.12 5.32 7.12
CA TYR A 83 7.08 5.78 5.72
C TYR A 83 6.09 6.92 5.48
N GLY A 84 4.91 6.87 6.10
CA GLY A 84 3.90 7.94 6.02
C GLY A 84 4.32 9.23 6.71
N SER A 85 5.15 9.14 7.76
CA SER A 85 5.70 10.29 8.51
C SER A 85 6.95 10.88 7.85
N ASN A 86 7.57 10.19 6.89
CA ASN A 86 8.73 10.69 6.17
C ASN A 86 8.35 11.84 5.24
N LEU A 87 9.18 12.90 5.20
CA LEU A 87 9.01 14.09 4.35
C LEU A 87 8.99 13.80 2.82
N SER A 88 9.11 12.53 2.40
CA SER A 88 9.14 12.07 1.01
C SER A 88 7.98 12.57 0.16
N VAL A 89 6.82 12.81 0.79
CA VAL A 89 5.61 13.32 0.14
C VAL A 89 5.87 14.69 -0.55
N GLY A 90 6.90 15.43 -0.13
CA GLY A 90 7.31 16.70 -0.71
C GLY A 90 8.39 16.64 -1.81
N LEU A 91 9.04 15.49 -2.04
CA LEU A 91 10.16 15.35 -3.00
C LEU A 91 9.76 14.65 -4.31
N SER A 92 8.48 14.71 -4.69
CA SER A 92 7.93 13.92 -5.81
C SER A 92 8.64 14.12 -7.16
N SER A 93 9.40 15.20 -7.33
CA SER A 93 10.14 15.52 -8.56
C SER A 93 11.67 15.61 -8.39
N THR A 94 12.25 15.44 -7.19
CA THR A 94 13.68 15.70 -6.97
C THR A 94 14.60 14.75 -7.74
N TYR A 95 14.12 13.55 -8.08
CA TYR A 95 14.85 12.60 -8.93
C TYR A 95 15.28 13.19 -10.28
N ASN A 96 14.48 14.07 -10.89
CA ASN A 96 14.79 14.62 -12.20
C ASN A 96 15.93 15.66 -12.17
N THR A 97 16.29 16.12 -10.97
CA THR A 97 17.33 17.10 -10.74
C THR A 97 18.62 16.41 -10.29
N ILE A 98 18.52 15.50 -9.32
CA ILE A 98 19.70 14.80 -8.75
C ILE A 98 20.14 13.61 -9.62
N PHE A 99 19.20 12.84 -10.15
CA PHE A 99 19.47 11.63 -10.92
C PHE A 99 19.14 11.80 -12.41
N LYS A 100 19.31 13.01 -12.95
CA LYS A 100 18.88 13.38 -14.31
C LYS A 100 19.38 12.42 -15.40
N GLU A 101 20.66 12.05 -15.36
CA GLU A 101 21.26 11.14 -16.34
C GLU A 101 20.69 9.74 -16.22
N LEU A 102 20.54 9.24 -14.99
CA LEU A 102 19.97 7.94 -14.70
C LEU A 102 18.49 7.88 -15.13
N ASP A 103 17.69 8.90 -14.81
CA ASP A 103 16.29 8.98 -15.23
C ASP A 103 16.14 8.98 -16.76
N SER A 104 17.07 9.63 -17.46
CA SER A 104 17.10 9.63 -18.92
C SER A 104 17.35 8.23 -19.49
N VAL A 105 18.26 7.46 -18.89
CA VAL A 105 18.51 6.06 -19.26
C VAL A 105 17.29 5.19 -18.95
N LEU A 106 16.70 5.34 -17.76
CA LEU A 106 15.51 4.56 -17.37
C LEU A 106 14.32 4.85 -18.27
N GLN A 107 14.10 6.12 -18.65
CA GLN A 107 13.01 6.51 -19.54
C GLN A 107 13.17 5.91 -20.96
N ALA A 108 14.41 5.74 -21.42
CA ALA A 108 14.68 5.12 -22.72
C ALA A 108 14.46 3.59 -22.72
N ASN A 109 14.53 2.94 -21.55
CA ASN A 109 14.57 1.47 -21.45
C ASN A 109 13.37 0.86 -20.71
N LEU A 110 12.60 1.63 -19.93
CA LEU A 110 11.53 1.11 -19.08
C LEU A 110 10.14 1.59 -19.52
N LEU A 111 9.17 0.70 -19.32
CA LEU A 111 7.74 1.03 -19.42
C LEU A 111 7.28 1.90 -18.22
N PRO A 112 6.14 2.61 -18.34
CA PRO A 112 5.70 3.58 -17.33
C PRO A 112 5.58 3.05 -15.90
N ILE A 113 5.18 1.77 -15.73
CA ILE A 113 5.02 1.17 -14.39
C ILE A 113 6.37 0.90 -13.72
N PRO A 114 7.33 0.16 -14.32
CA PRO A 114 8.68 0.05 -13.76
C PRO A 114 9.37 1.41 -13.57
N LEU A 115 9.17 2.34 -14.50
CA LEU A 115 9.76 3.69 -14.41
C LEU A 115 9.26 4.46 -13.18
N SER A 116 7.95 4.40 -12.88
CA SER A 116 7.40 5.08 -11.70
C SER A 116 7.93 4.49 -10.39
N ILE A 117 8.14 3.18 -10.33
CA ILE A 117 8.74 2.49 -9.17
C ILE A 117 10.19 2.96 -8.98
N GLN A 118 11.00 2.99 -10.04
CA GLN A 118 12.39 3.45 -9.96
C GLN A 118 12.49 4.91 -9.52
N ARG A 119 11.61 5.78 -10.01
CA ARG A 119 11.55 7.20 -9.59
C ARG A 119 11.17 7.35 -8.12
N ALA A 120 10.26 6.52 -7.63
CA ALA A 120 9.93 6.49 -6.20
C ALA A 120 11.15 6.05 -5.36
N GLN A 121 11.91 5.05 -5.81
CA GLN A 121 13.13 4.59 -5.14
C GLN A 121 14.22 5.66 -5.12
N MET A 122 14.44 6.37 -6.25
CA MET A 122 15.39 7.48 -6.33
C MET A 122 15.02 8.62 -5.36
N ASN A 123 13.74 8.95 -5.22
CA ASN A 123 13.32 9.95 -4.24
C ASN A 123 13.51 9.46 -2.80
N GLN A 124 13.26 8.18 -2.53
CA GLN A 124 13.47 7.57 -1.22
C GLN A 124 14.95 7.54 -0.81
N SER A 125 15.88 7.34 -1.76
CA SER A 125 17.31 7.27 -1.45
C SER A 125 17.86 8.55 -0.79
N LEU A 126 17.21 9.70 -1.03
CA LEU A 126 17.59 11.00 -0.48
C LEU A 126 17.26 11.16 1.01
N LEU A 127 16.47 10.26 1.58
CA LEU A 127 15.97 10.35 2.95
C LEU A 127 16.76 9.50 3.93
N TYR A 128 17.67 8.67 3.44
CA TYR A 128 18.56 7.89 4.29
C TYR A 128 19.75 8.76 4.71
N GLN A 129 19.88 9.01 6.00
CA GLN A 129 21.15 9.46 6.57
C GLN A 129 22.08 8.26 6.67
N VAL A 130 23.11 8.23 5.84
CA VAL A 130 24.14 7.20 5.88
C VAL A 130 25.26 7.67 6.78
N ASN A 131 25.53 6.93 7.85
CA ASN A 131 26.76 7.09 8.62
C ASN A 131 27.84 6.23 7.95
N LEU A 132 28.92 6.87 7.48
CA LEU A 132 30.07 6.15 6.96
C LEU A 132 30.86 5.59 8.14
N VAL A 133 30.68 4.30 8.42
CA VAL A 133 31.39 3.60 9.48
C VAL A 133 32.62 2.91 8.89
N SER A 134 33.78 3.08 9.53
CA SER A 134 34.98 2.34 9.14
C SER A 134 34.82 0.87 9.51
N ILE A 135 35.31 -0.05 8.68
CA ILE A 135 35.24 -1.51 8.92
C ILE A 135 35.74 -1.89 10.32
N ASN A 136 36.70 -1.15 10.86
CA ASN A 136 37.29 -1.38 12.18
C ASN A 136 36.38 -1.01 13.38
N GLN A 137 35.17 -0.49 13.15
CA GLN A 137 34.24 -0.07 14.21
C GLN A 137 33.03 -1.01 14.34
N ILE A 138 32.96 -2.09 13.57
CA ILE A 138 31.79 -2.99 13.52
C ILE A 138 31.92 -4.16 14.53
N GLU A 139 33.07 -4.31 15.20
CA GLU A 139 33.34 -5.47 16.08
C GLU A 139 32.85 -5.35 17.54
N ASP A 140 32.21 -4.25 17.95
CA ASP A 140 31.83 -4.02 19.37
C ASP A 140 30.32 -3.72 19.61
N GLU A 141 29.40 -4.47 18.99
CA GLU A 141 27.97 -4.55 19.42
C GLU A 141 27.45 -5.99 19.38
#